data_AF-A0A1Y2DFA2-F1
#
_entry.id   AF-A0A1Y2DFA2-F1
#
_cell.length_a   1.000
_cell.length_b   1.000
_cell.length_c   1.000
_cell.angle_alpha   90.00
_cell.angle_beta   90.00
_cell.angle_gamma   90.00
#
_symmetry.space_group_name_H-M   'P 1'
#
loop_
_entity.id
_entity.type
_entity.pdbx_description
1 polymer ?
#
loop_
_entity_poly.entity_id
_entity_poly.type
_entity_poly.pdbx_seq_one_letter_code
_entity_poly.pdbx_strand_id
1 'polypeptide(L)'
;MLIPMVEGVGSTNSSAPLISECYDACRGVSTDAGDWYADLTGKPEGVKSLLVGYACTFSIGRGPSQGDPLAFSLHNQDILDIYDGAISRFGSDGRVSASGTMICEGNQVAWWVD
;
A
#
# COMPACT_ATOMS: atom_id res chain seq x y z
N MET A 1 7.10 12.60 -4.73
CA MET A 1 7.17 13.22 -3.38
C MET A 1 6.99 12.07 -2.43
N LEU A 2 7.95 11.78 -1.55
CA LEU A 2 7.90 10.61 -0.68
C LEU A 2 6.67 10.68 0.23
N ILE A 3 5.80 9.68 0.15
CA ILE A 3 4.56 9.64 0.90
C ILE A 3 4.84 9.18 2.34
N PRO A 4 4.67 10.04 3.35
CA PRO A 4 4.95 9.65 4.71
C PRO A 4 3.88 8.65 5.19
N MET A 5 4.31 7.46 5.63
CA MET A 5 3.48 6.57 6.44
C MET A 5 3.16 7.29 7.75
N VAL A 6 1.88 7.65 7.95
CA VAL A 6 1.41 8.43 9.12
C VAL A 6 1.21 7.49 10.32
N GLU A 7 0.51 6.39 10.09
CA GLU A 7 0.28 5.32 11.08
C GLU A 7 0.39 3.97 10.38
N GLY A 8 0.83 2.95 11.12
CA GLY A 8 0.92 1.58 10.59
C GLY A 8 0.84 0.54 11.70
N VAL A 9 0.16 -0.57 11.40
CA VAL A 9 0.11 -1.79 12.22
C VAL A 9 0.46 -2.97 11.33
N GLY A 10 1.12 -3.99 11.89
CA GLY A 10 1.52 -5.17 11.15
C GLY A 10 1.21 -6.50 11.83
N SER A 11 1.33 -7.58 11.07
CA SER A 11 1.12 -8.96 11.50
C SER A 11 2.05 -9.90 10.74
N THR A 12 2.40 -11.01 11.37
CA THR A 12 3.27 -12.06 10.78
C THR A 12 2.64 -13.45 10.91
N ASN A 13 1.30 -13.50 11.00
CA ASN A 13 0.57 -14.75 11.11
C ASN A 13 0.74 -15.63 9.85
N SER A 14 0.29 -16.88 9.91
CA SER A 14 0.46 -17.84 8.82
C SER A 14 -0.22 -17.46 7.50
N SER A 15 -1.19 -16.54 7.54
CA SER A 15 -1.89 -16.01 6.37
C SER A 15 -1.20 -14.79 5.76
N ALA A 16 -0.25 -14.17 6.47
CA ALA A 16 0.56 -13.07 5.94
C ALA A 16 1.51 -13.60 4.86
N PRO A 17 1.76 -12.85 3.78
CA PRO A 17 2.63 -13.27 2.69
C PRO A 17 4.08 -13.36 3.19
N LEU A 18 4.87 -14.12 2.44
CA LEU A 18 6.30 -14.21 2.68
C LEU A 18 6.96 -12.88 2.28
N ILE A 19 7.98 -12.47 3.03
CA ILE A 19 8.80 -11.30 2.69
C ILE A 19 9.39 -11.44 1.27
N SER A 20 9.74 -12.67 0.86
CA SER A 20 10.21 -12.94 -0.51
C SER A 20 9.14 -12.64 -1.57
N GLU A 21 7.86 -12.89 -1.28
CA GLU A 21 6.76 -12.55 -2.19
C GLU A 21 6.57 -11.03 -2.30
N CYS A 22 6.84 -10.29 -1.23
CA CYS A 22 6.87 -8.83 -1.26
C CYS A 22 8.03 -8.30 -2.09
N TYR A 23 9.22 -8.92 -2.03
CA TYR A 23 10.32 -8.57 -2.94
C TYR A 23 9.98 -8.88 -4.40
N ASP A 24 9.23 -9.94 -4.68
CA ASP A 24 8.75 -10.22 -6.03
C ASP A 24 7.80 -9.13 -6.54
N ALA A 25 6.88 -8.66 -5.68
CA ALA A 25 6.00 -7.53 -5.97
C ALA A 25 6.81 -6.24 -6.22
N CYS A 26 7.79 -5.92 -5.38
CA CYS A 26 8.68 -4.77 -5.57
C CYS A 26 9.41 -4.83 -6.93
N ARG A 27 9.90 -5.99 -7.33
CA ARG A 27 10.51 -6.17 -8.67
C ARG A 27 9.50 -5.88 -9.77
N GLY A 28 8.26 -6.38 -9.65
CA GLY A 28 7.18 -6.05 -10.57
C GLY A 28 6.96 -4.54 -10.71
N VAL A 29 6.72 -3.86 -9.58
CA VAL A 29 6.49 -2.42 -9.51
C VAL A 29 7.66 -1.63 -10.09
N SER A 30 8.90 -1.98 -9.76
CA SER A 30 10.10 -1.29 -10.29
C SER A 30 10.31 -1.45 -11.79
N THR A 31 9.73 -2.49 -12.42
CA THR A 31 9.80 -2.70 -13.87
C THR A 31 8.62 -2.13 -14.64
N ASP A 32 7.53 -1.77 -13.96
CA ASP A 32 6.39 -1.12 -14.59
C ASP A 32 6.71 0.35 -14.89
N ALA A 33 6.45 0.80 -16.11
CA ALA A 33 6.75 2.15 -16.54
C ALA A 33 5.48 3.00 -16.47
N GLY A 34 5.32 3.78 -15.40
CA GLY A 34 4.24 4.76 -15.30
C GLY A 34 3.87 5.11 -13.86
N ASP A 35 2.88 5.98 -13.75
CA ASP A 35 2.23 6.30 -12.48
C ASP A 35 1.02 5.39 -12.28
N TRP A 36 0.80 4.98 -11.02
CA TRP A 36 -0.31 4.14 -10.63
C TRP A 36 -1.49 5.01 -10.28
N TYR A 37 -2.50 5.03 -11.16
CA TYR A 37 -3.71 5.80 -10.95
C TYR A 37 -4.68 5.08 -10.04
N ALA A 38 -5.13 5.78 -9.01
CA ALA A 38 -6.06 5.32 -8.00
C ALA A 38 -7.38 6.11 -8.10
N ASP A 39 -8.48 5.44 -8.42
CA ASP A 39 -9.83 6.03 -8.39
C ASP A 39 -10.67 5.39 -7.28
N LEU A 40 -10.96 6.18 -6.26
CA LEU A 40 -11.79 5.84 -5.11
C LEU A 40 -13.12 6.60 -5.10
N THR A 41 -13.51 7.20 -6.23
CA THR A 41 -14.77 7.93 -6.36
C THR A 41 -15.95 7.04 -6.03
N GLY A 42 -16.82 7.50 -5.13
CA GLY A 42 -17.98 6.73 -4.65
C GLY A 42 -17.65 5.50 -3.80
N LYS A 43 -16.37 5.19 -3.51
CA LYS A 43 -15.98 4.09 -2.63
C LYS A 43 -16.05 4.52 -1.16
N PRO A 44 -16.73 3.75 -0.28
CA PRO A 44 -16.76 4.07 1.15
C PRO A 44 -15.42 3.78 1.83
N GLU A 45 -15.25 4.32 3.04
CA GLU A 45 -14.11 4.01 3.92
C GLU A 45 -14.03 2.50 4.22
N GLY A 46 -12.80 1.98 4.32
CA GLY A 46 -12.54 0.57 4.60
C GLY A 46 -12.61 -0.38 3.39
N VAL A 47 -13.02 0.10 2.20
CA VAL A 47 -12.98 -0.70 0.98
C VAL A 47 -11.58 -0.67 0.36
N LYS A 48 -11.00 -1.85 0.18
CA LYS A 48 -9.72 -2.05 -0.50
C LYS A 48 -9.89 -2.02 -2.02
N SER A 49 -9.06 -1.24 -2.69
CA SER A 49 -8.87 -1.25 -4.14
C SER A 49 -7.47 -1.77 -4.41
N LEU A 50 -7.40 -2.94 -5.04
CA LEU A 50 -6.13 -3.57 -5.39
C LEU A 50 -5.39 -2.74 -6.44
N LEU A 51 -4.14 -2.39 -6.16
CA LEU A 51 -3.24 -1.74 -7.12
C LEU A 51 -2.18 -2.72 -7.63
N VAL A 52 -1.55 -3.51 -6.74
CA VAL A 52 -0.52 -4.49 -7.10
C VAL A 52 -1.02 -5.89 -6.80
N GLY A 53 -1.19 -6.72 -7.84
CA GLY A 53 -1.82 -8.05 -7.77
C GLY A 53 -0.88 -9.24 -7.63
N TYR A 54 0.25 -9.09 -6.95
CA TYR A 54 1.17 -10.20 -6.64
C TYR A 54 0.72 -10.97 -5.39
N ALA A 55 1.42 -12.05 -5.03
CA ALA A 55 1.11 -12.82 -3.81
C ALA A 55 1.18 -11.95 -2.54
N CYS A 56 2.13 -11.02 -2.46
CA CYS A 56 2.11 -9.92 -1.50
C CYS A 56 1.50 -8.69 -2.19
N THR A 57 0.19 -8.55 -2.02
CA THR A 57 -0.63 -7.52 -2.67
C THR A 57 -0.36 -6.13 -2.10
N PHE A 58 -0.64 -5.11 -2.90
CA PHE A 58 -0.76 -3.73 -2.41
C PHE A 58 -2.13 -3.20 -2.77
N SER A 59 -2.88 -2.78 -1.75
CA SER A 59 -4.20 -2.17 -1.92
C SER A 59 -4.24 -0.80 -1.26
N ILE A 60 -5.11 0.06 -1.80
CA ILE A 60 -5.40 1.37 -1.24
C ILE A 60 -6.88 1.51 -0.91
N GLY A 61 -7.23 2.51 -0.13
CA GLY A 61 -8.62 2.81 0.18
C GLY A 61 -8.79 4.20 0.71
N ARG A 62 -10.05 4.58 0.88
CA ARG A 62 -10.40 5.88 1.43
C ARG A 62 -9.97 5.91 2.90
N GLY A 63 -9.18 6.90 3.27
CA GLY A 63 -8.86 7.17 4.67
C GLY A 63 -9.97 7.96 5.37
N PRO A 64 -9.82 8.23 6.67
CA PRO A 64 -10.83 8.96 7.43
C PRO A 64 -11.08 10.36 6.87
N SER A 65 -12.35 10.78 6.89
CA SER A 65 -12.79 12.15 6.56
C SER A 65 -12.42 12.64 5.14
N GLN A 66 -12.18 11.77 4.17
CA GLN A 66 -11.91 12.18 2.79
C GLN A 66 -13.19 12.49 2.01
N GLY A 67 -13.20 13.63 1.31
CA GLY A 67 -14.29 14.06 0.43
C GLY A 67 -14.36 13.31 -0.90
N ASP A 68 -15.45 13.47 -1.65
CA ASP A 68 -15.68 12.84 -2.95
C ASP A 68 -15.80 13.92 -4.04
N PRO A 69 -15.23 13.76 -5.25
CA PRO A 69 -14.44 12.61 -5.73
C PRO A 69 -13.08 12.48 -5.03
N LEU A 70 -12.53 11.26 -4.99
CA LEU A 70 -11.17 11.00 -4.51
C LEU A 70 -10.43 10.16 -5.55
N ALA A 71 -9.48 10.79 -6.23
CA ALA A 71 -8.56 10.13 -7.13
C ALA A 71 -7.18 10.79 -7.04
N PHE A 72 -6.12 10.02 -7.27
CA PHE A 72 -4.74 10.46 -7.15
C PHE A 72 -3.81 9.51 -7.91
N SER A 73 -2.56 9.93 -8.12
CA SER A 73 -1.52 9.08 -8.70
C SER A 73 -0.44 8.74 -7.68
N LEU A 74 0.14 7.55 -7.80
CA LEU A 74 1.28 7.10 -7.01
C LEU A 74 2.46 6.84 -7.95
N HIS A 75 3.65 7.30 -7.60
CA HIS A 75 4.84 6.86 -8.32
C HIS A 75 5.23 5.46 -7.86
N ASN A 76 6.00 4.75 -8.69
CA ASN A 76 6.62 3.48 -8.30
C ASN A 76 7.35 3.58 -6.96
N GLN A 77 8.13 4.65 -6.77
CA GLN A 77 8.91 4.83 -5.54
C GLN A 77 8.03 4.92 -4.30
N ASP A 78 6.85 5.53 -4.40
CA ASP A 78 5.93 5.64 -3.27
C ASP A 78 5.41 4.26 -2.83
N ILE A 79 5.11 3.37 -3.79
CA ILE A 79 4.70 1.99 -3.51
C ILE A 79 5.88 1.18 -2.95
N LEU A 80 7.07 1.33 -3.53
CA LEU A 80 8.29 0.64 -3.06
C LEU A 80 8.66 1.03 -1.62
N ASP A 81 8.52 2.31 -1.28
CA ASP A 81 8.79 2.83 0.06
C ASP A 81 7.77 2.28 1.08
N ILE A 82 6.53 2.02 0.67
CA ILE A 82 5.53 1.38 1.54
C ILE A 82 5.89 -0.08 1.79
N TYR A 83 6.28 -0.84 0.75
CA TYR A 83 6.73 -2.22 0.93
C TYR A 83 7.97 -2.29 1.82
N ASP A 84 8.99 -1.46 1.56
CA ASP A 84 10.21 -1.41 2.38
C ASP A 84 9.90 -1.00 3.82
N GLY A 85 9.02 -0.01 4.00
CA GLY A 85 8.51 0.42 5.29
C GLY A 85 7.77 -0.67 6.06
N ALA A 86 6.91 -1.42 5.36
CA ALA A 86 6.17 -2.54 5.94
C ALA A 86 7.11 -3.67 6.39
N ILE A 87 8.02 -4.09 5.50
CA ILE A 87 9.01 -5.14 5.77
C ILE A 87 9.93 -4.73 6.92
N SER A 88 10.51 -3.53 6.87
CA SER A 88 11.50 -3.08 7.86
C SER A 88 10.92 -2.87 9.26
N ARG A 89 9.65 -2.45 9.36
CA ARG A 89 9.00 -2.15 10.65
C ARG A 89 8.25 -3.34 11.24
N PHE A 90 7.64 -4.18 10.39
CA PHE A 90 6.68 -5.19 10.83
C PHE A 90 7.03 -6.61 10.39
N GLY A 91 8.01 -6.79 9.50
CA GLY A 91 8.46 -8.11 9.06
C GLY A 91 9.15 -8.87 10.18
N SER A 92 8.73 -10.13 10.39
CA SER A 92 9.37 -11.10 11.29
C SER A 92 9.09 -12.51 10.79
N ASP A 93 9.98 -13.46 11.11
CA ASP A 93 9.81 -14.88 10.80
C ASP A 93 9.56 -15.18 9.31
N GLY A 94 10.11 -14.31 8.45
CA GLY A 94 9.99 -14.43 6.99
C GLY A 94 8.64 -14.01 6.42
N ARG A 95 7.73 -13.43 7.22
CA ARG A 95 6.39 -12.98 6.79
C ARG A 95 6.13 -11.52 7.15
N VAL A 96 5.21 -10.88 6.42
CA VAL A 96 4.75 -9.52 6.72
C VAL A 96 3.38 -9.26 6.11
N SER A 97 2.46 -8.79 6.92
CA SER A 97 1.33 -7.97 6.47
C SER A 97 1.37 -6.66 7.23
N ALA A 98 0.98 -5.56 6.60
CA ALA A 98 0.89 -4.28 7.25
C ALA A 98 -0.22 -3.43 6.65
N SER A 99 -0.79 -2.56 7.47
CA SER A 99 -1.79 -1.61 7.02
C SER A 99 -1.66 -0.30 7.77
N GLY A 100 -2.14 0.77 7.17
CA GLY A 100 -1.96 2.09 7.76
C GLY A 100 -2.65 3.19 6.99
N THR A 101 -2.27 4.43 7.33
CA THR A 101 -2.64 5.61 6.56
C THR A 101 -1.42 6.36 6.06
N MET A 102 -1.59 7.09 4.98
CA MET A 102 -0.55 7.89 4.36
C MET A 102 -1.16 9.13 3.69
N ILE A 103 -0.33 10.13 3.38
CA ILE A 103 -0.79 11.33 2.68
C ILE A 103 -0.37 11.28 1.21
N CYS A 104 -1.34 11.21 0.29
CA CYS A 104 -1.11 11.23 -1.16
C CYS A 104 -1.78 12.45 -1.78
N GLU A 105 -0.99 13.36 -2.35
CA GLU A 105 -1.48 14.61 -2.98
C GLU A 105 -2.40 15.44 -2.05
N GLY A 106 -2.11 15.42 -0.74
CA GLY A 106 -2.92 16.11 0.28
C GLY A 106 -4.12 15.32 0.80
N ASN A 107 -4.40 14.14 0.25
CA ASN A 107 -5.46 13.25 0.70
C ASN A 107 -4.91 12.22 1.69
N GLN A 108 -5.60 12.00 2.80
CA GLN A 108 -5.27 10.91 3.72
C GLN A 108 -5.92 9.62 3.21
N VAL A 109 -5.09 8.65 2.82
CA VAL A 109 -5.54 7.39 2.21
C VAL A 109 -5.09 6.21 3.05
N ALA A 110 -5.90 5.17 3.08
CA ALA A 110 -5.55 3.91 3.73
C ALA A 110 -4.76 3.02 2.75
N TRP A 111 -3.84 2.24 3.28
CA TRP A 111 -3.03 1.30 2.50
C TRP A 111 -2.90 -0.05 3.21
N TRP A 112 -2.69 -1.10 2.42
CA TRP A 112 -2.52 -2.48 2.87
C TRP A 112 -1.46 -3.21 2.04
N VAL A 113 -0.61 -3.96 2.74
CA VAL A 113 0.34 -4.94 2.21
C VAL A 113 -0.07 -6.29 2.81
N ASP A 114 -0.69 -7.16 2.01
CA ASP A 114 -1.30 -8.43 2.47
C ASP A 114 -1.15 -9.57 1.47
#